data_AF-A0A957JSC1-F1
#
_entry.id   AF-A0A957JSC1-F1
#
_cell.length_a   1.000
_cell.length_b   1.000
_cell.length_c   1.000
_cell.angle_alpha   90.00
_cell.angle_beta   90.00
_cell.angle_gamma   90.00
#
_symmetry.space_group_name_H-M   'P 1'
#
loop_
_entity.id
_entity.type
_entity.pdbx_description
1 polymer ?
#
loop_
_entity_poly.entity_id
_entity_poly.type
_entity_poly.pdbx_seq_one_letter_code
_entity_poly.pdbx_strand_id
1 'polypeptide(L)'
;YTHRVIGWKDVGAEEGTGIVHIAPGCGAEDFQLSKENDLPIVAPLDENGIYVAGFDWLTGRHVQGVAEDIFENLRGKGNYYRKQRYAHRYPHCWRCGEELVYRLVDEWFISMGELYDKPREEVTEAEKAASLRYQIMDRVEKINWYPGFGYDREMDWLRNMHDWMISKKRYWGLALPIWECTDCGNFTVVGDEQELEERAVEGWDQFVGHTPHRPHIDAVKVACPHCGGQSERIKDVGNPWLDAGIVAFSTLGYRKHHD
;
A
#
# COMPACT_ATOMS: atom_id res chain seq x y z
N TYR A 1 -13.89 -21.62 13.21
CA TYR A 1 -12.96 -21.99 12.12
C TYR A 1 -12.27 -23.29 12.49
N THR A 2 -12.04 -24.19 11.54
CA THR A 2 -11.33 -25.46 11.78
C THR A 2 -9.96 -25.36 11.12
N HIS A 3 -8.90 -25.49 11.92
CA HIS A 3 -7.52 -25.48 11.40
C HIS A 3 -7.31 -26.66 10.43
N ARG A 4 -6.69 -26.38 9.28
CA ARG A 4 -6.41 -27.36 8.23
C ARG A 4 -5.06 -27.09 7.57
N VAL A 5 -4.51 -28.12 6.94
CA VAL A 5 -3.33 -28.01 6.07
C VAL A 5 -3.80 -27.71 4.65
N ILE A 6 -3.11 -26.80 3.98
CA ILE A 6 -3.32 -26.49 2.56
C ILE A 6 -2.02 -26.74 1.78
N GLY A 7 -2.14 -27.12 0.52
CA GLY A 7 -0.98 -27.25 -0.37
C GLY A 7 -0.57 -25.88 -0.92
N TRP A 8 0.72 -25.63 -0.99
CA TRP A 8 1.27 -24.42 -1.62
C TRP A 8 2.55 -24.76 -2.38
N LYS A 9 2.59 -24.40 -3.66
CA LYS A 9 3.68 -24.75 -4.60
C LYS A 9 4.99 -24.02 -4.33
N ASP A 10 4.94 -22.88 -3.64
CA ASP A 10 6.12 -22.02 -3.42
C ASP A 10 6.86 -22.35 -2.11
N VAL A 11 6.41 -23.39 -1.38
CA VAL A 11 7.13 -23.90 -0.21
C VAL A 11 8.39 -24.64 -0.68
N GLY A 12 9.56 -24.08 -0.37
CA GLY A 12 10.85 -24.69 -0.63
C GLY A 12 11.20 -25.85 0.31
N ALA A 13 12.20 -26.65 -0.09
CA ALA A 13 12.75 -27.75 0.70
C ALA A 13 14.13 -27.44 1.30
N GLU A 14 14.69 -26.27 0.95
CA GLU A 14 16.05 -25.86 1.27
C GLU A 14 16.18 -25.35 2.71
N GLU A 15 15.12 -24.71 3.25
CA GLU A 15 15.12 -24.11 4.57
C GLU A 15 13.85 -24.46 5.38
N GLY A 16 13.95 -24.37 6.71
CA GLY A 16 12.83 -24.64 7.61
C GLY A 16 12.53 -26.14 7.75
N THR A 17 11.26 -26.52 7.63
CA THR A 17 10.78 -27.90 7.85
C THR A 17 9.97 -28.47 6.68
N GLY A 18 9.77 -27.70 5.61
CA GLY A 18 8.80 -28.01 4.56
C GLY A 18 7.33 -27.78 4.96
N ILE A 19 7.07 -27.31 6.18
CA ILE A 19 5.75 -26.85 6.65
C ILE A 19 5.89 -25.40 7.11
N VAL A 20 5.07 -24.52 6.56
CA VAL A 20 5.11 -23.07 6.80
C VAL A 20 3.89 -22.63 7.61
N HIS A 21 4.11 -21.82 8.64
CA HIS A 21 3.03 -21.18 9.38
C HIS A 21 2.45 -20.02 8.56
N ILE A 22 1.12 -19.96 8.45
CA ILE A 22 0.39 -18.93 7.71
C ILE A 22 -0.28 -17.98 8.71
N ALA A 23 0.00 -16.69 8.58
CA ALA A 23 -0.59 -15.59 9.33
C ALA A 23 -1.05 -14.47 8.35
N PRO A 24 -2.29 -14.54 7.81
CA PRO A 24 -2.73 -13.64 6.73
C PRO A 24 -2.70 -12.14 7.03
N GLY A 25 -2.68 -11.74 8.30
CA GLY A 25 -2.54 -10.33 8.70
C GLY A 25 -1.10 -9.82 8.78
N CYS A 26 -0.11 -10.70 8.55
CA CYS A 26 1.31 -10.48 8.83
C CYS A 26 2.25 -10.82 7.67
N GLY A 27 1.73 -11.22 6.50
CA GLY A 27 2.53 -11.59 5.33
C GLY A 27 1.72 -11.43 4.03
N ALA A 28 2.38 -11.00 2.95
CA ALA A 28 1.71 -10.73 1.68
C ALA A 28 1.24 -12.03 1.00
N GLU A 29 2.11 -13.04 0.97
CA GLU A 29 1.82 -14.37 0.45
C GLU A 29 0.72 -15.06 1.28
N ASP A 30 0.80 -14.95 2.61
CA ASP A 30 -0.20 -15.48 3.53
C ASP A 30 -1.59 -14.83 3.30
N PHE A 31 -1.61 -13.52 3.05
CA PHE A 31 -2.82 -12.79 2.72
C PHE A 31 -3.40 -13.25 1.37
N GLN A 32 -2.56 -13.46 0.37
CA GLN A 32 -3.01 -13.97 -0.93
C GLN A 32 -3.59 -15.38 -0.82
N LEU A 33 -2.90 -16.29 -0.12
CA LEU A 33 -3.39 -17.64 0.17
C LEU A 33 -4.74 -17.61 0.92
N SER A 34 -4.94 -16.62 1.79
CA SER A 34 -6.21 -16.45 2.52
C SER A 34 -7.39 -16.16 1.60
N LYS A 35 -7.18 -15.38 0.52
CA LYS A 35 -8.21 -15.10 -0.47
C LYS A 35 -8.56 -16.34 -1.29
N GLU A 36 -7.54 -17.09 -1.70
CA GLU A 36 -7.71 -18.29 -2.53
C GLU A 36 -8.37 -19.44 -1.77
N ASN A 37 -8.08 -19.57 -0.47
CA ASN A 37 -8.51 -20.68 0.36
C ASN A 37 -9.55 -20.29 1.43
N ASP A 38 -10.13 -19.09 1.35
CA ASP A 38 -11.13 -18.57 2.30
C ASP A 38 -10.67 -18.75 3.76
N LEU A 39 -9.47 -18.24 4.07
CA LEU A 39 -8.89 -18.32 5.41
C LEU A 39 -9.25 -17.08 6.23
N PRO A 40 -9.49 -17.23 7.54
CA PRO A 40 -9.72 -16.09 8.42
C PRO A 40 -8.47 -15.24 8.51
N ILE A 41 -8.68 -13.93 8.40
CA ILE A 41 -7.63 -12.94 8.51
C ILE A 41 -7.59 -12.42 9.93
N VAL A 42 -6.43 -12.56 10.58
CA VAL A 42 -6.17 -12.05 11.93
C VAL A 42 -5.04 -11.04 11.85
N ALA A 43 -5.35 -9.76 12.09
CA ALA A 43 -4.39 -8.66 12.14
C ALA A 43 -4.18 -8.24 13.61
N PRO A 44 -3.08 -8.66 14.26
CA PRO A 44 -2.93 -8.53 15.71
C PRO A 44 -2.48 -7.14 16.18
N LEU A 45 -1.94 -6.31 15.30
CA LEU A 45 -1.26 -5.07 15.67
C LEU A 45 -2.05 -3.84 15.23
N ASP A 46 -2.00 -2.79 16.03
CA ASP A 46 -2.41 -1.43 15.66
C ASP A 46 -1.33 -0.73 14.81
N GLU A 47 -1.53 0.56 14.53
CA GLU A 47 -0.58 1.37 13.75
C GLU A 47 0.76 1.65 14.45
N ASN A 48 0.85 1.43 15.76
CA ASN A 48 2.04 1.63 16.57
C ASN A 48 2.78 0.31 16.86
N GLY A 49 2.39 -0.80 16.21
CA GLY A 49 2.99 -2.11 16.46
C GLY A 49 2.60 -2.69 17.83
N ILE A 50 1.48 -2.26 18.40
CA ILE A 50 0.96 -2.72 19.69
C ILE A 50 -0.15 -3.74 19.45
N TYR A 51 -0.14 -4.84 20.20
CA TYR A 51 -1.21 -5.83 20.12
C TYR A 51 -2.55 -5.26 20.57
N VAL A 52 -3.58 -5.41 19.71
CA VAL A 52 -4.94 -4.92 19.97
C VAL A 52 -5.64 -5.74 21.07
N ALA A 53 -6.82 -5.28 21.49
CA ALA A 53 -7.64 -6.01 22.45
C ALA A 53 -8.03 -7.40 21.92
N GLY A 54 -8.05 -8.39 22.83
CA GLY A 54 -8.42 -9.78 22.50
C GLY A 54 -7.24 -10.73 22.33
N PHE A 55 -6.00 -10.26 22.51
CA PHE A 55 -4.78 -11.07 22.44
C PHE A 55 -4.23 -11.47 23.82
N ASP A 56 -5.12 -11.60 24.83
CA ASP A 56 -4.77 -12.02 26.19
C ASP A 56 -3.61 -11.18 26.77
N TRP A 57 -2.60 -11.80 27.38
CA TRP A 57 -1.41 -11.18 27.96
C TRP A 57 -0.52 -10.41 26.95
N LEU A 58 -0.75 -10.55 25.65
CA LEU A 58 -0.08 -9.73 24.64
C LEU A 58 -0.74 -8.36 24.47
N THR A 59 -2.02 -8.22 24.80
CA THR A 59 -2.78 -6.97 24.64
C THR A 59 -2.03 -5.78 25.23
N GLY A 60 -1.83 -4.72 24.43
CA GLY A 60 -1.13 -3.51 24.85
C GLY A 60 0.40 -3.59 24.85
N ARG A 61 0.99 -4.73 24.44
CA ARG A 61 2.44 -4.89 24.34
C ARG A 61 2.94 -4.58 22.93
N HIS A 62 4.17 -4.08 22.84
CA HIS A 62 4.83 -3.80 21.56
C HIS A 62 5.45 -5.07 20.95
N VAL A 63 5.33 -5.24 19.63
CA VAL A 63 5.73 -6.45 18.89
C VAL A 63 7.20 -6.84 19.06
N GLN A 64 8.12 -5.87 19.15
CA GLN A 64 9.55 -6.14 19.29
C GLN A 64 9.93 -6.74 20.66
N GLY A 65 9.04 -6.62 21.68
CA GLY A 65 9.34 -6.99 23.06
C GLY A 65 8.69 -8.28 23.55
N VAL A 66 8.04 -9.06 22.68
CA VAL A 66 7.22 -10.21 23.11
C VAL A 66 7.76 -11.58 22.71
N ALA A 67 8.80 -11.65 21.86
CA ALA A 67 9.28 -12.91 21.30
C ALA A 67 9.68 -13.94 22.37
N GLU A 68 10.41 -13.51 23.41
CA GLU A 68 10.84 -14.39 24.50
C GLU A 68 9.66 -14.96 25.29
N ASP A 69 8.68 -14.12 25.60
CA ASP A 69 7.49 -14.56 26.35
C ASP A 69 6.63 -15.53 25.53
N ILE A 70 6.59 -15.36 24.20
CA ILE A 70 5.93 -16.31 23.30
C ILE A 70 6.65 -17.67 23.35
N PHE A 71 7.98 -17.70 23.32
CA PHE A 71 8.73 -18.95 23.42
C PHE A 71 8.50 -19.67 24.75
N GLU A 72 8.49 -18.95 25.87
CA GLU A 72 8.20 -19.54 27.18
C GLU A 72 6.75 -20.01 27.30
N ASN A 73 5.79 -19.29 26.72
CA ASN A 73 4.40 -19.73 26.65
C ASN A 73 4.25 -21.04 25.84
N LEU A 74 4.90 -21.15 24.68
CA LEU A 74 4.91 -22.36 23.86
C LEU A 74 5.57 -23.54 24.60
N ARG A 75 6.66 -23.28 25.33
CA ARG A 75 7.33 -24.29 26.15
C ARG A 75 6.43 -24.79 27.28
N GLY A 76 5.78 -23.88 28.00
CA GLY A 76 4.84 -24.24 29.07
C GLY A 76 3.63 -25.06 28.58
N LYS A 77 3.24 -24.89 27.32
CA LYS A 77 2.16 -25.65 26.66
C LYS A 77 2.63 -27.00 26.07
N GLY A 78 3.92 -27.30 26.08
CA GLY A 78 4.47 -28.50 25.44
C GLY A 78 4.56 -28.43 23.90
N ASN A 79 4.30 -27.26 23.30
CA ASN A 79 4.32 -27.03 21.84
C ASN A 79 5.62 -26.32 21.41
N TYR A 80 6.75 -26.74 21.96
CA TYR A 80 8.06 -26.14 21.70
C TYR A 80 9.06 -27.22 21.35
N TYR A 81 9.71 -27.08 20.20
CA TYR A 81 10.74 -28.01 19.75
C TYR A 81 12.16 -27.47 20.00
N ARG A 82 12.52 -26.37 19.33
CA ARG A 82 13.87 -25.81 19.39
C ARG A 82 13.85 -24.31 19.08
N LYS A 83 14.71 -23.55 19.76
CA LYS A 83 15.04 -22.15 19.45
C LYS A 83 16.49 -22.06 18.97
N GLN A 84 16.72 -21.24 17.95
CA GLN A 84 18.04 -20.93 17.42
C GLN A 84 18.12 -19.44 17.09
N ARG A 85 19.32 -18.85 17.16
CA ARG A 85 19.56 -17.50 16.65
C ARG A 85 19.84 -17.60 15.16
N TYR A 86 19.20 -16.75 14.36
CA TYR A 86 19.30 -16.78 12.91
C TYR A 86 19.70 -15.40 12.39
N ALA A 87 20.89 -15.31 11.80
CA ALA A 87 21.42 -14.07 11.24
C ALA A 87 21.01 -13.97 9.76
N HIS A 88 20.29 -12.90 9.41
CA HIS A 88 19.81 -12.65 8.05
C HIS A 88 19.66 -11.15 7.82
N ARG A 89 19.35 -10.78 6.57
CA ARG A 89 19.01 -9.40 6.21
C ARG A 89 17.53 -9.17 6.49
N TYR A 90 17.21 -8.14 7.27
CA TYR A 90 15.84 -7.80 7.62
C TYR A 90 15.53 -6.35 7.21
N PRO A 91 14.31 -6.04 6.76
CA PRO A 91 13.93 -4.69 6.38
C PRO A 91 13.91 -3.75 7.59
N HIS A 92 14.55 -2.59 7.44
CA HIS A 92 14.54 -1.52 8.43
C HIS A 92 14.05 -0.22 7.79
N CYS A 93 13.45 0.65 8.58
CA CYS A 93 13.07 1.98 8.14
C CYS A 93 14.32 2.73 7.66
N TRP A 94 14.32 3.17 6.40
CA TRP A 94 15.44 3.88 5.79
C TRP A 94 15.79 5.21 6.48
N ARG A 95 14.89 5.74 7.32
CA ARG A 95 15.07 7.01 8.03
C ARG A 95 15.46 6.85 9.50
N CYS A 96 14.71 6.07 10.27
CA CYS A 96 14.98 5.90 11.72
C CYS A 96 15.78 4.63 12.06
N GLY A 97 15.90 3.68 11.14
CA GLY A 97 16.63 2.43 11.37
C GLY A 97 15.87 1.40 12.22
N GLU A 98 14.61 1.63 12.57
CA GLU A 98 13.79 0.65 13.29
C GLU A 98 13.43 -0.55 12.40
N GLU A 99 13.36 -1.74 13.00
CA GLU A 99 12.89 -2.96 12.33
C GLU A 99 11.44 -2.81 11.88
N LEU A 100 11.18 -3.12 10.61
CA LEU A 100 9.83 -3.05 10.04
C LEU A 100 9.08 -4.35 10.29
N VAL A 101 7.76 -4.24 10.51
CA VAL A 101 6.86 -5.40 10.57
C VAL A 101 5.81 -5.29 9.47
N TYR A 102 5.43 -6.43 8.90
CA TYR A 102 4.33 -6.51 7.96
C TYR A 102 3.00 -6.50 8.72
N ARG A 103 2.09 -5.64 8.29
CA ARG A 103 0.76 -5.49 8.88
C ARG A 103 -0.24 -5.27 7.77
N LEU A 104 -1.40 -5.91 7.88
CA LEU A 104 -2.52 -5.65 7.00
C LEU A 104 -3.11 -4.25 7.24
N VAL A 105 -3.20 -3.48 6.17
CA VAL A 105 -3.71 -2.10 6.15
C VAL A 105 -4.47 -1.84 4.88
N ASP A 106 -5.50 -1.00 4.98
CA ASP A 106 -6.10 -0.37 3.81
C ASP A 106 -5.19 0.79 3.36
N GLU A 107 -4.87 0.79 2.07
CA GLU A 107 -3.99 1.74 1.40
C GLU A 107 -4.47 1.96 -0.05
N TRP A 108 -4.14 3.12 -0.61
CA TRP A 108 -4.43 3.49 -1.99
C TRP A 108 -3.27 3.14 -2.91
N PHE A 109 -3.59 2.49 -4.02
CA PHE A 109 -2.63 2.06 -5.03
C PHE A 109 -3.00 2.61 -6.41
N ILE A 110 -1.99 2.96 -7.19
CA ILE A 110 -2.12 3.08 -8.64
C ILE A 110 -1.78 1.71 -9.24
N SER A 111 -2.72 1.14 -10.01
CA SER A 111 -2.46 -0.13 -10.68
C SER A 111 -1.41 0.03 -11.77
N MET A 112 -0.40 -0.82 -11.73
CA MET A 112 0.61 -0.91 -12.79
C MET A 112 0.14 -1.78 -13.95
N GLY A 113 -1.06 -2.37 -13.84
CA GLY A 113 -1.63 -3.29 -14.79
C GLY A 113 -1.00 -4.68 -14.76
N GLU A 114 -1.58 -5.56 -15.56
CA GLU A 114 -1.13 -6.95 -15.68
C GLU A 114 0.30 -7.03 -16.21
N LEU A 115 1.06 -7.96 -15.66
CA LEU A 115 2.32 -8.42 -16.21
C LEU A 115 2.03 -9.68 -17.02
N TYR A 116 2.32 -9.66 -18.31
CA TYR A 116 2.04 -10.78 -19.19
C TYR A 116 3.22 -11.77 -19.19
N ASP A 117 2.92 -13.06 -19.01
CA ASP A 117 3.89 -14.16 -19.06
C ASP A 117 4.24 -14.54 -20.50
N LYS A 118 4.84 -13.58 -21.23
CA LYS A 118 5.31 -13.72 -22.61
C LYS A 118 6.37 -12.67 -22.95
N PRO A 119 7.17 -12.87 -24.01
CA PRO A 119 8.12 -11.86 -24.47
C PRO A 119 7.45 -10.51 -24.72
N ARG A 120 8.14 -9.41 -24.41
CA ARG A 120 7.58 -8.05 -24.54
C ARG A 120 7.20 -7.74 -25.98
N GLU A 121 7.95 -8.29 -26.93
CA GLU A 121 7.76 -8.14 -28.37
C GLU A 121 6.42 -8.75 -28.84
N GLU A 122 5.85 -9.66 -28.05
CA GLU A 122 4.57 -10.33 -28.31
C GLU A 122 3.39 -9.68 -27.56
N VAL A 123 3.65 -8.66 -26.74
CA VAL A 123 2.61 -7.89 -26.05
C VAL A 123 1.95 -6.96 -27.06
N THR A 124 0.65 -7.15 -27.25
CA THR A 124 -0.17 -6.40 -28.20
C THR A 124 -0.37 -4.96 -27.73
N GLU A 125 -0.68 -4.05 -28.66
CA GLU A 125 -0.95 -2.66 -28.31
C GLU A 125 -2.14 -2.48 -27.35
N ALA A 126 -3.14 -3.38 -27.43
CA ALA A 126 -4.26 -3.38 -26.49
C ALA A 126 -3.82 -3.75 -25.06
N GLU A 127 -2.95 -4.75 -24.92
CA GLU A 127 -2.38 -5.16 -23.63
C GLU A 127 -1.47 -4.08 -23.05
N LYS A 128 -0.66 -3.41 -23.89
CA LYS A 128 0.14 -2.26 -23.44
C LYS A 128 -0.75 -1.10 -22.98
N ALA A 129 -1.81 -0.78 -23.73
CA ALA A 129 -2.75 0.28 -23.35
C ALA A 129 -3.46 -0.03 -22.02
N ALA A 130 -3.68 -1.30 -21.69
CA ALA A 130 -4.28 -1.72 -20.43
C ALA A 130 -3.31 -1.74 -19.24
N SER A 131 -2.00 -1.61 -19.47
CA SER A 131 -0.98 -1.78 -18.42
C SER A 131 0.00 -0.60 -18.37
N LEU A 132 -0.14 0.22 -17.33
CA LEU A 132 0.70 1.41 -17.12
C LEU A 132 2.19 1.06 -17.11
N ARG A 133 2.54 -0.13 -16.60
CA ARG A 133 3.89 -0.69 -16.64
C ARG A 133 4.46 -0.72 -18.06
N TYR A 134 3.74 -1.31 -19.01
CA TYR A 134 4.21 -1.39 -20.39
C TYR A 134 4.22 -0.02 -21.08
N GLN A 135 3.28 0.86 -20.76
CA GLN A 135 3.31 2.25 -21.24
C GLN A 135 4.57 2.98 -20.77
N ILE A 136 5.02 2.76 -19.54
CA ILE A 136 6.29 3.31 -19.02
C ILE A 136 7.48 2.65 -19.71
N MET A 137 7.49 1.32 -19.89
CA MET A 137 8.56 0.61 -20.61
C MET A 137 8.76 1.18 -22.03
N ASP A 138 7.68 1.49 -22.75
CA ASP A 138 7.74 2.10 -24.09
C ASP A 138 8.37 3.51 -24.09
N ARG A 139 8.32 4.22 -22.97
CA ARG A 139 9.01 5.50 -22.79
C ARG A 139 10.46 5.29 -22.41
N VAL A 140 10.75 4.34 -21.52
CA VAL A 140 12.10 3.98 -21.08
C VAL A 140 12.99 3.56 -22.24
N GLU A 141 12.46 2.83 -23.22
CA GLU A 141 13.16 2.43 -24.45
C GLU A 141 13.61 3.61 -25.32
N LYS A 142 12.93 4.76 -25.23
CA LYS A 142 13.23 5.96 -26.02
C LYS A 142 14.22 6.89 -25.33
N ILE A 143 14.59 6.61 -24.08
CA ILE A 143 15.51 7.43 -23.29
C ILE A 143 16.95 7.04 -23.62
N ASN A 144 17.83 8.03 -23.76
CA ASN A 144 19.28 7.79 -23.87
C ASN A 144 19.89 7.66 -22.47
N TRP A 145 20.27 6.43 -22.10
CA TRP A 145 20.80 6.11 -20.77
C TRP A 145 22.32 6.23 -20.71
N TYR A 146 22.82 6.97 -19.71
CA TYR A 146 24.24 7.06 -19.39
C TYR A 146 24.42 6.90 -17.87
N PRO A 147 25.08 5.83 -17.41
CA PRO A 147 25.64 4.70 -18.16
C PRO A 147 24.56 3.75 -18.71
N GLY A 148 24.89 3.00 -19.77
CA GLY A 148 23.93 2.15 -20.48
C GLY A 148 23.23 1.10 -19.60
N PHE A 149 23.90 0.57 -18.57
CA PHE A 149 23.29 -0.41 -17.64
C PHE A 149 22.08 0.15 -16.87
N GLY A 150 21.91 1.48 -16.82
CA GLY A 150 20.73 2.10 -16.20
C GLY A 150 19.43 1.64 -16.85
N TYR A 151 19.44 1.47 -18.18
CA TYR A 151 18.31 0.91 -18.93
C TYR A 151 17.93 -0.49 -18.42
N ASP A 152 18.91 -1.38 -18.29
CA ASP A 152 18.67 -2.75 -17.85
C ASP A 152 18.11 -2.81 -16.42
N ARG A 153 18.60 -1.95 -15.52
CA ARG A 153 18.10 -1.86 -14.13
C ARG A 153 16.67 -1.33 -14.05
N GLU A 154 16.33 -0.32 -14.85
CA GLU A 154 14.97 0.23 -14.89
C GLU A 154 14.00 -0.79 -15.47
N MET A 155 14.37 -1.46 -16.57
CA MET A 155 13.54 -2.50 -17.18
C MET A 155 13.36 -3.71 -16.25
N ASP A 156 14.40 -4.13 -15.52
CA ASP A 156 14.30 -5.17 -14.50
C ASP A 156 13.37 -4.75 -13.34
N TRP A 157 13.49 -3.51 -12.87
CA TRP A 157 12.60 -2.97 -11.85
C TRP A 157 11.14 -2.96 -12.30
N LEU A 158 10.86 -2.47 -13.52
CA LEU A 158 9.50 -2.45 -14.09
C LEU A 158 8.90 -3.85 -14.29
N ARG A 159 9.72 -4.87 -14.54
CA ARG A 159 9.24 -6.27 -14.62
C ARG A 159 8.84 -6.82 -13.26
N ASN A 160 9.54 -6.43 -12.19
CA ASN A 160 9.34 -6.98 -10.86
C ASN A 160 8.50 -6.09 -9.93
N MET A 161 8.21 -4.85 -10.31
CA MET A 161 7.40 -3.96 -9.48
C MET A 161 5.96 -4.47 -9.37
N HIS A 162 5.33 -4.17 -8.24
CA HIS A 162 3.89 -4.35 -8.02
C HIS A 162 3.17 -3.01 -8.18
N ASP A 163 1.86 -3.01 -7.92
CA ASP A 163 1.06 -1.80 -7.86
C ASP A 163 1.67 -0.77 -6.92
N TRP A 164 1.61 0.51 -7.33
CA TRP A 164 2.31 1.56 -6.61
C TRP A 164 1.45 2.10 -5.48
N MET A 165 1.83 1.81 -4.24
CA MET A 165 1.21 2.37 -3.05
C MET A 165 1.49 3.89 -2.94
N ILE A 166 0.43 4.69 -3.06
CA ILE A 166 0.51 6.16 -3.07
C ILE A 166 0.08 6.81 -1.77
N SER A 167 -0.66 6.13 -0.90
CA SER A 167 -1.08 6.70 0.38
C SER A 167 0.01 6.64 1.45
N LYS A 168 -0.04 7.63 2.33
CA LYS A 168 0.73 7.72 3.57
C LYS A 168 -0.16 8.25 4.68
N LYS A 169 -0.20 7.52 5.79
CA LYS A 169 -0.83 7.93 7.06
C LYS A 169 0.05 8.97 7.78
N ARG A 170 0.08 10.19 7.22
CA ARG A 170 0.90 11.33 7.66
C ARG A 170 0.10 12.64 7.56
N TYR A 171 0.65 13.70 8.16
CA TYR A 171 -0.01 15.01 8.25
C TYR A 171 0.43 15.98 7.15
N TRP A 172 1.70 15.93 6.75
CA TRP A 172 2.30 16.87 5.79
C TRP A 172 2.65 16.18 4.48
N GLY A 173 2.09 16.68 3.39
CA GLY A 173 2.23 16.18 2.02
C GLY A 173 1.02 16.61 1.18
N LEU A 174 1.02 16.26 -0.11
CA LEU A 174 -0.13 16.46 -0.97
C LEU A 174 -1.33 15.69 -0.42
N ALA A 175 -2.41 16.38 -0.05
CA ALA A 175 -3.64 15.73 0.38
C ALA A 175 -4.22 14.94 -0.78
N LEU A 176 -4.36 13.62 -0.64
CA LEU A 176 -4.97 12.80 -1.69
C LEU A 176 -6.40 13.28 -1.93
N PRO A 177 -6.79 13.60 -3.17
CA PRO A 177 -8.06 14.25 -3.45
C PRO A 177 -9.20 13.23 -3.58
N ILE A 178 -9.34 12.36 -2.59
CA ILE A 178 -10.27 11.23 -2.59
C ILE A 178 -11.26 11.41 -1.45
N TRP A 179 -12.54 11.49 -1.81
CA TRP A 179 -13.66 11.58 -0.88
C TRP A 179 -14.43 10.27 -0.86
N GLU A 180 -14.64 9.71 0.33
CA GLU A 180 -15.34 8.46 0.55
C GLU A 180 -16.70 8.73 1.22
N CYS A 181 -17.75 8.14 0.66
CA CYS A 181 -19.11 8.30 1.17
C CYS A 181 -19.32 7.43 2.40
N THR A 182 -19.65 8.06 3.52
CA THR A 182 -19.93 7.38 4.79
C THR A 182 -21.20 6.52 4.77
N ASP A 183 -22.13 6.80 3.86
CA ASP A 183 -23.42 6.11 3.76
C ASP A 183 -23.39 4.87 2.85
N CYS A 184 -22.68 4.93 1.71
CA CYS A 184 -22.69 3.86 0.70
C CYS A 184 -21.31 3.29 0.32
N GLY A 185 -20.22 3.81 0.87
CA GLY A 185 -18.85 3.34 0.59
C GLY A 185 -18.30 3.69 -0.80
N ASN A 186 -19.08 4.37 -1.65
CA ASN A 186 -18.56 4.85 -2.93
C ASN A 186 -17.55 5.98 -2.70
N PHE A 187 -16.49 6.03 -3.51
CA PHE A 187 -15.52 7.12 -3.48
C PHE A 187 -15.58 8.00 -4.73
N THR A 188 -15.02 9.20 -4.65
CA THR A 188 -14.89 10.13 -5.76
C THR A 188 -13.52 10.80 -5.69
N VAL A 189 -12.84 10.86 -6.83
CA VAL A 189 -11.57 11.59 -6.98
C VAL A 189 -11.88 12.95 -7.55
N VAL A 190 -11.54 14.01 -6.82
CA VAL A 190 -11.77 15.40 -7.24
C VAL A 190 -10.55 15.88 -8.03
N GLY A 191 -10.77 16.39 -9.24
CA GLY A 191 -9.72 16.75 -10.19
C GLY A 191 -9.09 18.12 -9.95
N ASP A 192 -9.88 19.10 -9.52
CA ASP A 192 -9.40 20.45 -9.26
C ASP A 192 -10.25 21.23 -8.23
N GLU A 193 -9.86 22.49 -7.99
CA GLU A 193 -10.50 23.38 -7.02
C GLU A 193 -11.89 23.83 -7.44
N GLN A 194 -12.14 23.96 -8.75
CA GLN A 194 -13.46 24.35 -9.26
C GLN A 194 -14.46 23.20 -9.06
N GLU A 195 -14.05 21.98 -9.43
CA GLU A 195 -14.85 20.78 -9.16
C GLU A 195 -15.11 20.61 -7.66
N LEU A 196 -14.12 20.91 -6.82
CA LEU A 196 -14.29 20.86 -5.36
C LEU A 196 -15.34 21.87 -4.88
N GLU A 197 -15.30 23.11 -5.37
CA GLU A 197 -16.27 24.15 -5.02
C GLU A 197 -17.69 23.75 -5.42
N GLU A 198 -17.87 23.27 -6.65
CA GLU A 198 -19.17 22.88 -7.19
C GLU A 198 -19.79 21.70 -6.44
N ARG A 199 -18.95 20.79 -5.92
CA ARG A 199 -19.40 19.60 -5.19
C ARG A 199 -19.52 19.82 -3.68
N ALA A 200 -18.96 20.89 -3.14
CA ALA A 200 -18.92 21.13 -1.71
C ALA A 200 -20.33 21.34 -1.14
N VAL A 201 -20.66 20.55 -0.11
CA VAL A 201 -21.94 20.68 0.64
C VAL A 201 -21.74 21.25 2.04
N GLU A 202 -20.51 21.20 2.56
CA GLU A 202 -20.14 21.72 3.87
C GLU A 202 -18.64 22.08 3.90
N GLY A 203 -18.27 23.07 4.70
CA GLY A 203 -16.87 23.39 5.02
C GLY A 203 -16.09 24.18 3.97
N TRP A 204 -16.74 24.61 2.87
CA TRP A 204 -16.11 25.44 1.85
C TRP A 204 -15.57 26.76 2.42
N ASP A 205 -16.32 27.38 3.32
CA ASP A 205 -15.96 28.61 4.02
C ASP A 205 -14.71 28.48 4.91
N GLN A 206 -14.39 27.27 5.37
CA GLN A 206 -13.18 26.97 6.15
C GLN A 206 -11.96 26.68 5.27
N PHE A 207 -12.19 26.36 4.01
CA PHE A 207 -11.16 26.02 3.04
C PHE A 207 -10.79 27.19 2.12
N VAL A 208 -11.78 27.96 1.68
CA VAL A 208 -11.58 29.07 0.72
C VAL A 208 -10.52 30.06 1.23
N GLY A 209 -9.57 30.40 0.37
CA GLY A 209 -8.43 31.26 0.73
C GLY A 209 -7.25 30.54 1.39
N HIS A 210 -7.35 29.23 1.62
CA HIS A 210 -6.24 28.38 2.07
C HIS A 210 -5.69 27.50 0.94
N THR A 211 -4.44 27.06 1.09
CA THR A 211 -3.88 26.02 0.21
C THR A 211 -4.57 24.67 0.48
N PRO A 212 -4.63 23.73 -0.49
CA PRO A 212 -5.23 22.39 -0.35
C PRO A 212 -4.40 21.42 0.51
N HIS A 213 -3.96 21.88 1.67
CA HIS A 213 -3.26 21.10 2.68
C HIS A 213 -4.17 20.83 3.87
N ARG A 214 -3.83 19.78 4.62
CA ARG A 214 -4.39 19.56 5.96
C ARG A 214 -3.97 20.72 6.88
N PRO A 215 -4.83 21.19 7.80
CA PRO A 215 -6.16 20.65 8.10
C PRO A 215 -7.29 21.22 7.21
N HIS A 216 -7.07 22.31 6.48
CA HIS A 216 -8.13 23.07 5.80
C HIS A 216 -8.94 22.22 4.81
N ILE A 217 -8.25 21.45 3.96
CA ILE A 217 -8.91 20.57 2.98
C ILE A 217 -9.73 19.44 3.63
N ASP A 218 -9.42 19.07 4.87
CA ASP A 218 -10.14 18.02 5.59
C ASP A 218 -11.53 18.50 6.09
N ALA A 219 -11.78 19.81 6.08
CA ALA A 219 -13.07 20.39 6.48
C ALA A 219 -14.12 20.27 5.37
N VAL A 220 -13.69 20.17 4.10
CA VAL A 220 -14.61 20.14 2.95
C VAL A 220 -15.26 18.77 2.84
N LYS A 221 -16.59 18.76 2.85
CA LYS A 221 -17.41 17.59 2.53
C LYS A 221 -18.07 17.79 1.19
N VAL A 222 -18.21 16.71 0.43
CA VAL A 222 -18.79 16.73 -0.92
C VAL A 222 -20.03 15.85 -1.01
N ALA A 223 -20.96 16.19 -1.90
CA ALA A 223 -22.09 15.32 -2.20
C ALA A 223 -21.61 14.03 -2.89
N CYS A 224 -22.05 12.88 -2.39
CA CYS A 224 -21.78 11.59 -3.03
C CYS A 224 -22.56 11.50 -4.35
N PRO A 225 -21.88 11.27 -5.49
CA PRO A 225 -22.56 11.21 -6.79
C PRO A 225 -23.47 9.98 -6.93
N HIS A 226 -23.31 8.96 -6.07
CA HIS A 226 -24.06 7.72 -6.14
C HIS A 226 -25.36 7.75 -5.34
N CYS A 227 -25.33 8.21 -4.08
CA CYS A 227 -26.50 8.20 -3.19
C CYS A 227 -26.98 9.60 -2.75
N GLY A 228 -26.25 10.67 -3.08
CA GLY A 228 -26.52 12.03 -2.59
C GLY A 228 -26.15 12.27 -1.11
N GLY A 229 -25.68 11.23 -0.42
CA GLY A 229 -25.16 11.31 0.96
C GLY A 229 -23.87 12.11 1.06
N GLN A 230 -23.32 12.20 2.27
CA GLN A 230 -22.14 13.01 2.53
C GLN A 230 -20.85 12.19 2.40
N SER A 231 -19.89 12.72 1.65
CA SER A 231 -18.55 12.15 1.53
C SER A 231 -17.51 13.02 2.25
N GLU A 232 -16.57 12.35 2.93
CA GLU A 232 -15.45 12.97 3.62
C GLU A 232 -14.14 12.62 2.93
N ARG A 233 -13.17 13.54 2.94
CA ARG A 233 -11.83 13.25 2.40
C ARG A 233 -11.15 12.19 3.27
N ILE A 234 -10.54 11.20 2.63
CA ILE A 234 -9.62 10.28 3.32
C ILE A 234 -8.51 11.08 4.02
N LYS A 235 -7.99 10.64 5.17
CA LYS A 235 -6.96 11.43 5.89
C LYS A 235 -5.55 11.30 5.31
N ASP A 236 -5.35 10.39 4.38
CA ASP A 236 -4.06 10.08 3.79
C ASP A 236 -3.51 11.24 2.94
N VAL A 237 -2.19 11.36 2.95
CA VAL A 237 -1.43 12.22 2.04
C VAL A 237 -0.66 11.35 1.04
N GLY A 238 -0.30 11.93 -0.09
CA GLY A 238 0.47 11.28 -1.14
C GLY A 238 1.88 10.94 -0.69
N ASN A 239 2.40 9.84 -1.23
CA ASN A 239 3.81 9.51 -1.18
C ASN A 239 4.62 10.65 -1.84
N PRO A 240 5.71 11.15 -1.23
CA PRO A 240 6.49 12.27 -1.78
C PRO A 240 7.04 12.01 -3.19
N TRP A 241 7.16 10.76 -3.63
CA TRP A 241 7.53 10.44 -5.02
C TRP A 241 6.44 10.80 -6.04
N LEU A 242 5.18 10.90 -5.61
CA LEU A 242 4.09 11.44 -6.42
C LEU A 242 4.31 12.94 -6.68
N ASP A 243 4.65 13.70 -5.64
CA ASP A 243 4.96 15.14 -5.74
C ASP A 243 6.17 15.37 -6.65
N ALA A 244 7.22 14.56 -6.50
CA ALA A 244 8.40 14.63 -7.35
C ALA A 244 8.09 14.26 -8.82
N GLY A 245 7.22 13.27 -9.04
CA GLY A 245 6.85 12.80 -10.37
C GLY A 245 6.09 13.84 -11.20
N ILE A 246 5.38 14.78 -10.56
CA ILE A 246 4.58 15.80 -11.25
C ILE A 246 5.29 17.14 -11.44
N VAL A 247 6.57 17.26 -11.08
CA VAL A 247 7.33 18.53 -11.13
C VAL A 247 7.28 19.17 -12.51
N ALA A 248 7.42 18.38 -13.58
CA ALA A 248 7.33 18.89 -14.95
C ALA A 248 5.99 19.59 -15.23
N PHE A 249 4.88 19.09 -14.68
CA PHE A 249 3.57 19.72 -14.85
C PHE A 249 3.34 20.90 -13.91
N SER A 250 3.77 20.77 -12.64
CA SER A 250 3.51 21.80 -11.62
C SER A 250 4.35 23.06 -11.83
N THR A 251 5.56 22.94 -12.39
CA THR A 251 6.48 24.08 -12.58
C THR A 251 6.31 24.80 -13.92
N LEU A 252 5.79 24.11 -14.94
CA LEU A 252 5.54 24.70 -16.27
C LEU A 252 4.19 25.42 -16.36
N GLY A 253 3.41 25.45 -15.27
CA GLY A 253 2.10 26.08 -15.27
C GLY A 253 1.07 25.32 -16.10
N TYR A 254 1.17 23.99 -16.18
CA TYR A 254 0.35 23.13 -17.03
C TYR A 254 -1.16 23.39 -16.93
N ARG A 255 -1.68 23.73 -15.73
CA ARG A 255 -3.10 24.05 -15.53
C ARG A 255 -3.56 25.37 -16.18
N LYS A 256 -2.63 26.24 -16.57
CA LYS A 256 -2.88 27.54 -17.22
C LYS A 256 -2.37 27.56 -18.66
N HIS A 257 -1.36 26.75 -18.95
CA HIS A 257 -0.67 26.65 -20.21
C HIS A 257 -0.57 25.16 -20.56
N HIS A 258 -1.61 24.65 -21.20
CA HIS A 258 -1.72 23.22 -21.57
C HIS A 258 -0.85 22.85 -22.79
N ASP A 259 -0.25 23.85 -23.44
CA ASP A 259 0.60 23.74 -24.64
C ASP A 259 2.10 23.61 -24.30
#